data_AF-A0A6P0LG53-F1
#
_entry.id   AF-A0A6P0LG53-F1
#
_cell.length_a   1.000
_cell.length_b   1.000
_cell.length_c   1.000
_cell.angle_alpha   90.00
_cell.angle_beta   90.00
_cell.angle_gamma   90.00
#
_symmetry.space_group_name_H-M   'P 1'
#
loop_
_entity.id
_entity.type
_entity.pdbx_description
1 polymer ?
#
loop_
_entity_poly.entity_id
_entity_poly.type
_entity_poly.pdbx_seq_one_letter_code
_entity_poly.pdbx_strand_id
1 'polypeptide(L)'
;MTSSDTCDTSRSLSFQVALNYLAQKGIPPMKRNSAGDVEIGDVVFRKFAHNAGGYQLKPDHARGYQILLNYRAKNPKQVNLQDLLKGKLDSQLPDLVKNKIVLIGVGKDLKDVHRTPYTKGPWSDKIPGVMVHAQMSSQIISAVLDKRPLLWWLPPWGEVLWIASWSVVGGLLVWRLHSPSYLGIAVFVGISLLSGVCYGLLLQGGWIPFIPSALALVATSGAIVVSSMFKSNVNRHDSFLYYQKSLDT
;
A
#
# COMPACT_ATOMS: atom_id res chain seq x y z
N MET A 1 5.62 4.89 -42.89
CA MET A 1 4.63 4.76 -41.81
C MET A 1 4.47 6.11 -41.16
N THR A 2 3.35 6.77 -41.40
CA THR A 2 3.00 8.06 -40.77
C THR A 2 2.78 7.84 -39.28
N SER A 3 3.36 8.71 -38.46
CA SER A 3 3.52 8.58 -37.01
C SER A 3 2.24 8.83 -36.18
N SER A 4 1.06 8.46 -36.68
CA SER A 4 -0.22 8.76 -36.01
C SER A 4 -1.17 7.58 -35.83
N ASP A 5 -0.83 6.38 -36.29
CA ASP A 5 -1.59 5.18 -35.91
C ASP A 5 -1.17 4.76 -34.51
N THR A 6 -1.81 5.37 -33.52
CA THR A 6 -1.76 4.89 -32.14
C THR A 6 -2.31 3.47 -32.13
N CYS A 7 -1.48 2.49 -31.76
CA CYS A 7 -1.95 1.13 -31.49
C CYS A 7 -2.94 1.20 -30.32
N ASP A 8 -4.24 1.14 -30.61
CA ASP A 8 -5.28 1.05 -29.60
C ASP A 8 -5.23 -0.35 -28.97
N THR A 9 -4.44 -0.48 -27.90
CA THR A 9 -4.33 -1.71 -27.12
C THR A 9 -5.18 -1.61 -25.87
N SER A 10 -6.26 -2.40 -25.82
CA SER A 10 -7.17 -2.46 -24.67
C SER A 10 -6.61 -3.23 -23.47
N ARG A 11 -5.49 -3.94 -23.63
CA ARG A 11 -4.86 -4.77 -22.59
C ARG A 11 -3.37 -4.51 -22.50
N SER A 12 -2.84 -4.56 -21.27
CA SER A 12 -1.40 -4.43 -21.04
C SER A 12 -0.66 -5.73 -21.38
N LEU A 13 0.63 -5.59 -21.73
CA LEU A 13 1.52 -6.74 -22.00
C LEU A 13 1.54 -7.74 -20.84
N SER A 14 1.70 -7.25 -19.61
CA SER A 14 1.76 -8.10 -18.42
C SER A 14 0.48 -8.89 -18.19
N PHE A 15 -0.67 -8.28 -18.50
CA PHE A 15 -1.96 -8.96 -18.42
C PHE A 15 -2.11 -10.07 -19.46
N GLN A 16 -1.76 -9.78 -20.72
CA GLN A 16 -1.80 -10.77 -21.81
C GLN A 16 -0.88 -11.97 -21.53
N VAL A 17 0.35 -11.70 -21.07
CA VAL A 17 1.31 -12.74 -20.70
C VAL A 17 0.76 -13.63 -19.58
N ALA A 18 0.17 -13.03 -18.55
CA ALA A 18 -0.43 -13.79 -17.45
C ALA A 18 -1.61 -14.64 -17.90
N LEU A 19 -2.54 -14.08 -18.69
CA LEU A 19 -3.70 -14.83 -19.20
C LEU A 19 -3.29 -16.01 -20.09
N ASN A 20 -2.34 -15.81 -21.00
CA ASN A 20 -1.85 -16.88 -21.86
C ASN A 20 -1.18 -18.00 -21.06
N TYR A 21 -0.39 -17.66 -20.04
CA TYR A 21 0.24 -18.65 -19.17
C TYR A 21 -0.80 -19.45 -18.36
N LEU A 22 -1.78 -18.76 -17.78
CA LEU A 22 -2.83 -19.39 -16.98
C LEU A 22 -3.75 -20.28 -17.83
N ALA A 23 -4.06 -19.88 -19.07
CA ALA A 23 -4.81 -20.70 -20.01
C ALA A 23 -4.10 -22.03 -20.31
N GLN A 24 -2.77 -22.01 -20.50
CA GLN A 24 -1.96 -23.22 -20.67
C GLN A 24 -1.94 -24.12 -19.42
N LYS A 25 -2.25 -23.56 -18.24
CA LYS A 25 -2.42 -24.29 -16.98
C LYS A 25 -3.86 -24.78 -16.74
N GLY A 26 -4.75 -24.60 -17.71
CA GLY A 26 -6.15 -25.02 -17.60
C GLY A 26 -7.01 -24.11 -16.73
N ILE A 27 -6.56 -22.90 -16.42
CA ILE A 27 -7.36 -21.93 -15.67
C ILE A 27 -8.42 -21.32 -16.60
N PRO A 28 -9.69 -21.21 -16.15
CA PRO A 28 -10.75 -20.58 -16.92
C PRO A 28 -10.40 -19.16 -17.39
N PRO A 29 -10.92 -18.73 -18.55
CA PRO A 29 -10.68 -17.38 -19.04
C PRO A 29 -11.20 -16.33 -18.06
N MET A 30 -10.61 -15.12 -18.13
CA MET A 30 -11.09 -14.03 -17.30
C MET A 30 -12.57 -13.72 -17.57
N LYS A 31 -13.27 -13.32 -16.52
CA LYS A 31 -14.65 -12.80 -16.61
C LYS A 31 -14.79 -11.54 -15.76
N ARG A 32 -15.96 -10.90 -15.87
CA ARG A 32 -16.37 -9.80 -15.00
C ARG A 32 -17.37 -10.32 -13.99
N ASN A 33 -17.19 -10.02 -12.72
CA ASN A 33 -18.21 -10.28 -11.71
C ASN A 33 -19.31 -9.21 -11.76
N SER A 34 -20.34 -9.35 -10.92
CA SER A 34 -21.47 -8.40 -10.85
C SER A 34 -21.07 -6.97 -10.44
N ALA A 35 -19.92 -6.81 -9.77
CA ALA A 35 -19.35 -5.50 -9.42
C ALA A 35 -18.50 -4.88 -10.54
N GLY A 36 -18.31 -5.59 -11.66
CA GLY A 36 -17.46 -5.17 -12.78
C GLY A 36 -15.97 -5.42 -12.54
N ASP A 37 -15.59 -6.12 -11.47
CA ASP A 37 -14.20 -6.50 -11.23
C ASP A 37 -13.77 -7.67 -12.13
N VAL A 38 -12.49 -7.72 -12.49
CA VAL A 38 -11.86 -8.85 -13.19
C VAL A 38 -11.74 -10.03 -12.25
N GLU A 39 -12.22 -11.19 -12.69
CA GLU A 39 -12.05 -12.47 -12.01
C GLU A 39 -11.28 -13.42 -12.93
N ILE A 40 -10.25 -14.09 -12.39
CA ILE A 40 -9.46 -15.10 -13.11
C ILE A 40 -9.41 -16.35 -12.23
N GLY A 41 -9.94 -17.46 -12.73
CA GLY A 41 -10.24 -18.61 -11.88
C GLY A 41 -11.25 -18.22 -10.80
N ASP A 42 -10.84 -18.31 -9.54
CA ASP A 42 -11.58 -17.95 -8.32
C ASP A 42 -11.03 -16.69 -7.63
N VAL A 43 -10.08 -15.99 -8.25
CA VAL A 43 -9.43 -14.80 -7.68
C VAL A 43 -10.01 -13.53 -8.28
N VAL A 44 -10.48 -12.64 -7.40
CA VAL A 44 -11.02 -11.33 -7.77
C VAL A 44 -9.93 -10.26 -7.69
N PHE A 45 -9.68 -9.59 -8.80
CA PHE A 45 -8.72 -8.50 -8.91
C PHE A 45 -9.45 -7.16 -8.81
N ARG A 46 -9.77 -6.68 -7.62
CA ARG A 46 -10.58 -5.47 -7.44
C ARG A 46 -9.99 -4.23 -8.11
N LYS A 47 -10.82 -3.49 -8.85
CA LYS A 47 -10.39 -2.26 -9.55
C LYS A 47 -9.92 -1.20 -8.54
N PHE A 48 -8.76 -0.62 -8.84
CA PHE A 48 -8.23 0.52 -8.12
C PHE A 48 -9.12 1.76 -8.31
N ALA A 49 -9.60 2.30 -7.20
CA ALA A 49 -10.38 3.53 -7.17
C ALA A 49 -9.46 4.74 -6.98
N HIS A 50 -9.88 5.91 -7.46
CA HIS A 50 -9.11 7.15 -7.32
C HIS A 50 -8.86 7.56 -5.86
N ASN A 51 -9.72 7.11 -4.95
CA ASN A 51 -9.67 7.34 -3.50
C ASN A 51 -9.35 6.05 -2.70
N ALA A 52 -8.57 5.14 -3.30
CA ALA A 52 -8.25 3.86 -2.67
C ALA A 52 -7.17 4.01 -1.58
N GLY A 53 -7.48 3.64 -0.34
CA GLY A 53 -6.51 3.74 0.74
C GLY A 53 -6.08 5.19 0.97
N GLY A 54 -4.78 5.38 1.18
CA GLY A 54 -4.19 6.72 1.30
C GLY A 54 -4.12 7.53 -0.01
N TYR A 55 -4.57 7.00 -1.15
CA TYR A 55 -4.57 7.74 -2.41
C TYR A 55 -5.76 8.69 -2.52
N GLN A 56 -5.51 9.91 -3.00
CA GLN A 56 -6.52 10.92 -3.35
C GLN A 56 -6.20 11.47 -4.74
N LEU A 57 -6.37 10.62 -5.75
CA LEU A 57 -6.05 10.94 -7.13
C LEU A 57 -7.21 11.66 -7.81
N LYS A 58 -6.90 12.49 -8.80
CA LYS A 58 -7.92 12.95 -9.74
C LYS A 58 -8.49 11.74 -10.52
N PRO A 59 -9.80 11.71 -10.83
CA PRO A 59 -10.43 10.55 -11.48
C PRO A 59 -9.78 10.11 -12.80
N ASP A 60 -9.18 11.03 -13.53
CA ASP A 60 -8.45 10.79 -14.77
C ASP A 60 -7.15 9.99 -14.59
N HIS A 61 -6.51 10.02 -13.42
CA HIS A 61 -5.34 9.20 -13.11
C HIS A 61 -5.70 7.75 -12.76
N ALA A 62 -6.96 7.46 -12.41
CA ALA A 62 -7.47 6.12 -12.16
C ALA A 62 -8.25 5.53 -13.36
N ARG A 63 -7.94 5.99 -14.59
CA ARG A 63 -8.54 5.48 -15.83
C ARG A 63 -8.06 4.07 -16.16
N GLY A 64 -8.91 3.33 -16.87
CA GLY A 64 -8.65 1.95 -17.24
C GLY A 64 -8.82 0.98 -16.07
N TYR A 65 -8.32 -0.25 -16.22
CA TYR A 65 -8.36 -1.26 -15.17
C TYR A 65 -6.99 -1.36 -14.51
N GLN A 66 -6.88 -0.81 -13.31
CA GLN A 66 -5.65 -0.78 -12.53
C GLN A 66 -5.85 -1.55 -11.22
N ILE A 67 -4.77 -2.12 -10.69
CA ILE A 67 -4.71 -2.75 -9.37
C ILE A 67 -3.42 -2.33 -8.68
N LEU A 68 -3.38 -2.37 -7.35
CA LEU A 68 -2.16 -2.10 -6.61
C LEU A 68 -1.12 -3.21 -6.84
N LEU A 69 0.13 -2.79 -7.07
CA LEU A 69 1.25 -3.69 -7.33
C LEU A 69 1.98 -4.04 -6.03
N ASN A 70 1.87 -5.31 -5.63
CA ASN A 70 2.64 -5.94 -4.57
C ASN A 70 3.99 -6.41 -5.14
N TYR A 71 4.99 -5.53 -5.18
CA TYR A 71 6.31 -5.84 -5.72
C TYR A 71 7.00 -6.98 -4.93
N ARG A 72 7.73 -7.85 -5.63
CA ARG A 72 8.65 -8.81 -4.99
C ARG A 72 10.01 -8.13 -4.76
N ALA A 73 10.59 -8.33 -3.58
CA ALA A 73 11.92 -7.80 -3.26
C ALA A 73 13.04 -8.41 -4.13
N LYS A 74 12.89 -9.68 -4.55
CA LYS A 74 13.84 -10.36 -5.41
C LYS A 74 13.51 -10.11 -6.88
N ASN A 75 14.46 -9.54 -7.61
CA ASN A 75 14.35 -9.40 -9.06
C ASN A 75 14.54 -10.76 -9.77
N PRO A 76 13.82 -11.02 -10.88
CA PRO A 76 14.10 -12.16 -11.75
C PRO A 76 15.51 -12.10 -12.33
N LYS A 77 16.04 -13.27 -12.73
CA LYS A 77 17.35 -13.39 -13.36
C LYS A 77 17.35 -12.60 -14.68
N GLN A 78 18.38 -11.78 -14.87
CA GLN A 78 18.58 -10.98 -16.07
C GLN A 78 19.74 -11.54 -16.87
N VAL A 79 19.62 -11.50 -18.19
CA VAL A 79 20.62 -11.99 -19.13
C VAL A 79 20.74 -10.98 -20.27
N ASN A 80 21.97 -10.67 -20.69
CA ASN A 80 22.19 -9.82 -21.85
C ASN A 80 21.82 -10.61 -23.12
N LEU A 81 20.91 -10.06 -23.93
CA LEU A 81 20.50 -10.66 -25.19
C LEU A 81 21.69 -10.88 -26.13
N GLN A 82 22.68 -9.98 -26.12
CA GLN A 82 23.87 -10.12 -26.97
C GLN A 82 24.74 -11.33 -26.58
N ASP A 83 24.87 -11.62 -25.28
CA ASP A 83 25.62 -12.78 -24.82
C ASP A 83 24.89 -14.09 -25.15
N LEU A 84 23.55 -14.07 -25.10
CA LEU A 84 22.71 -15.17 -25.54
C LEU A 84 22.88 -15.44 -27.05
N LEU A 85 22.82 -14.40 -27.88
CA LEU A 85 22.96 -14.52 -29.34
C LEU A 85 24.37 -14.94 -29.77
N LYS A 86 25.39 -14.68 -28.95
CA LYS A 86 26.79 -15.10 -29.18
C LYS A 86 27.10 -16.52 -28.69
N GLY A 87 26.10 -17.28 -28.22
CA GLY A 87 26.27 -18.64 -27.72
C GLY A 87 27.01 -18.76 -26.39
N LYS A 88 27.27 -17.64 -25.68
CA LYS A 88 28.04 -17.67 -24.42
C LYS A 88 27.30 -18.36 -23.27
N LEU A 89 26.00 -18.57 -23.42
CA LEU A 89 25.11 -19.08 -22.39
C LEU A 89 24.40 -20.38 -22.78
N ASP A 90 24.84 -21.04 -23.87
CA ASP A 90 24.18 -22.23 -24.41
C ASP A 90 24.11 -23.37 -23.39
N SER A 91 25.16 -23.55 -22.58
CA SER A 91 25.19 -24.54 -21.50
C SER A 91 24.19 -24.26 -20.38
N GLN A 92 23.78 -23.01 -20.19
CA GLN A 92 22.83 -22.58 -19.15
C GLN A 92 21.41 -22.35 -19.69
N LEU A 93 21.23 -22.40 -21.01
CA LEU A 93 19.97 -22.09 -21.69
C LEU A 93 18.79 -22.94 -21.19
N PRO A 94 18.93 -24.26 -20.96
CA PRO A 94 17.85 -25.08 -20.43
C PRO A 94 17.33 -24.54 -19.09
N ASP A 95 18.22 -24.18 -18.17
CA ASP A 95 17.85 -23.65 -16.85
C ASP A 95 17.28 -22.23 -16.93
N LEU A 96 17.68 -21.44 -17.94
CA LEU A 96 17.22 -20.07 -18.13
C LEU A 96 15.80 -19.99 -18.70
N VAL A 97 15.43 -20.93 -19.58
CA VAL A 97 14.22 -20.81 -20.42
C VAL A 97 13.16 -21.86 -20.07
N LYS A 98 13.56 -23.09 -19.73
CA LYS A 98 12.62 -24.19 -19.55
C LYS A 98 11.61 -23.88 -18.43
N ASN A 99 10.33 -24.03 -18.75
CA ASN A 99 9.20 -23.78 -17.84
C ASN A 99 9.16 -22.36 -17.24
N LYS A 100 9.78 -21.38 -17.90
CA LYS A 100 9.83 -19.98 -17.45
C LYS A 100 9.20 -19.05 -18.47
N ILE A 101 8.59 -17.98 -17.98
CA ILE A 101 8.18 -16.86 -18.82
C ILE A 101 9.43 -16.02 -19.06
N VAL A 102 9.81 -15.86 -20.33
CA VAL A 102 10.94 -15.02 -20.74
C VAL A 102 10.38 -13.73 -21.33
N LEU A 103 10.74 -12.60 -20.72
CA LEU A 103 10.41 -11.28 -21.25
C LEU A 103 11.67 -10.65 -21.81
N ILE A 104 11.61 -10.26 -23.08
CA ILE A 104 12.69 -9.55 -23.77
C ILE A 104 12.31 -8.09 -23.79
N GLY A 105 13.23 -7.25 -23.35
CA GLY A 105 13.01 -5.82 -23.30
C GLY A 105 14.32 -5.07 -23.13
N VAL A 106 14.18 -3.77 -22.98
CA VAL A 106 15.29 -2.86 -22.92
C VAL A 106 15.81 -2.73 -21.48
N GLY A 107 17.13 -2.60 -21.33
CA GLY A 107 17.81 -2.41 -20.04
C GLY A 107 17.71 -0.99 -19.47
N LYS A 108 18.50 -0.72 -18.42
CA LYS A 108 18.49 0.56 -17.67
C LYS A 108 19.02 1.76 -18.46
N ASP A 109 19.74 1.52 -19.55
CA ASP A 109 20.45 2.56 -20.31
C ASP A 109 19.52 3.43 -21.18
N LEU A 110 18.23 3.11 -21.23
CA LEU A 110 17.23 3.83 -22.03
C LEU A 110 16.12 4.43 -21.16
N LYS A 111 15.31 5.32 -21.76
CA LYS A 111 14.35 6.18 -21.04
C LYS A 111 13.20 5.44 -20.33
N ASP A 112 12.99 4.14 -20.57
CA ASP A 112 11.94 3.34 -19.92
C ASP A 112 12.39 2.77 -18.57
N VAL A 113 12.54 3.67 -17.60
CA VAL A 113 13.03 3.35 -16.26
C VAL A 113 12.13 3.95 -15.17
N HIS A 114 11.75 3.12 -14.20
CA HIS A 114 10.74 3.44 -13.19
C HIS A 114 11.33 3.41 -11.77
N ARG A 115 10.85 4.33 -10.93
CA ARG A 115 11.11 4.29 -9.48
C ARG A 115 10.11 3.34 -8.81
N THR A 116 10.57 2.56 -7.84
CA THR A 116 9.73 1.61 -7.09
C THR A 116 9.97 1.75 -5.59
N PRO A 117 9.13 1.14 -4.73
CA PRO A 117 9.37 1.15 -3.28
C PRO A 117 10.72 0.57 -2.84
N TYR A 118 11.36 -0.27 -3.67
CA TYR A 118 12.69 -0.84 -3.39
C TYR A 118 13.87 0.04 -3.86
N THR A 119 13.56 1.14 -4.53
CA THR A 119 14.52 2.09 -5.09
C THR A 119 14.96 3.05 -3.94
N LYS A 120 16.02 2.69 -3.21
CA LYS A 120 16.50 3.43 -2.00
C LYS A 120 17.44 4.60 -2.35
N GLY A 121 17.00 5.84 -2.13
CA GLY A 121 17.84 7.05 -2.16
C GLY A 121 17.89 7.79 -3.51
N PRO A 122 18.45 9.02 -3.57
CA PRO A 122 18.47 9.86 -4.78
C PRO A 122 19.30 9.30 -5.93
N TRP A 123 20.23 8.36 -5.64
CA TRP A 123 21.13 7.69 -6.58
C TRP A 123 20.76 6.22 -6.82
N SER A 124 19.52 5.85 -6.51
CA SER A 124 19.05 4.47 -6.59
C SER A 124 18.84 3.98 -8.02
N ASP A 125 19.14 2.71 -8.23
CA ASP A 125 18.80 1.98 -9.44
C ASP A 125 17.29 2.00 -9.73
N LYS A 126 16.90 2.76 -10.75
CA LYS A 126 15.59 2.61 -11.38
C LYS A 126 15.50 1.21 -12.01
N ILE A 127 14.31 0.64 -12.08
CA ILE A 127 14.10 -0.63 -12.76
C ILE A 127 13.61 -0.40 -14.19
N PRO A 128 14.06 -1.20 -15.19
CA PRO A 128 13.53 -1.10 -16.54
C PRO A 128 12.03 -1.43 -16.61
N GLY A 129 11.29 -0.86 -17.56
CA GLY A 129 9.84 -1.12 -17.69
C GLY A 129 9.49 -2.59 -17.93
N VAL A 130 10.33 -3.35 -18.64
CA VAL A 130 10.16 -4.81 -18.79
C VAL A 130 10.18 -5.53 -17.44
N MET A 131 10.95 -5.02 -16.47
CA MET A 131 10.99 -5.54 -15.10
C MET A 131 9.69 -5.26 -14.35
N VAL A 132 9.09 -4.09 -14.56
CA VAL A 132 7.75 -3.76 -14.03
C VAL A 132 6.72 -4.73 -14.59
N HIS A 133 6.72 -4.99 -15.90
CA HIS A 133 5.84 -5.98 -16.52
C HIS A 133 6.07 -7.39 -15.97
N ALA A 134 7.32 -7.79 -15.73
CA ALA A 134 7.63 -9.08 -15.10
C ALA A 134 7.00 -9.20 -13.70
N GLN A 135 7.10 -8.15 -12.88
CA GLN A 135 6.49 -8.10 -11.54
C GLN A 135 4.96 -8.16 -11.61
N MET A 136 4.34 -7.42 -12.54
CA MET A 136 2.89 -7.45 -12.76
C MET A 136 2.39 -8.83 -13.20
N SER A 137 3.04 -9.44 -14.20
CA SER A 137 2.69 -10.81 -14.66
C SER A 137 2.86 -11.82 -13.53
N SER A 138 3.97 -11.73 -12.79
CA SER A 138 4.21 -12.59 -11.63
C SER A 138 3.13 -12.44 -10.58
N GLN A 139 2.69 -11.21 -10.27
CA GLN A 139 1.59 -10.99 -9.31
C GLN A 139 0.31 -11.68 -9.75
N ILE A 140 -0.13 -11.48 -11.00
CA ILE A 140 -1.38 -12.09 -11.50
C ILE A 140 -1.30 -13.61 -11.42
N ILE A 141 -0.21 -14.20 -11.94
CA ILE A 141 -0.03 -15.66 -11.95
C ILE A 141 0.02 -16.22 -10.52
N SER A 142 0.81 -15.59 -9.64
CA SER A 142 0.97 -16.08 -8.25
C SER A 142 -0.31 -15.88 -7.43
N ALA A 143 -1.11 -14.86 -7.72
CA ALA A 143 -2.39 -14.67 -7.06
C ALA A 143 -3.35 -15.81 -7.41
N VAL A 144 -3.41 -16.19 -8.69
CA VAL A 144 -4.28 -17.27 -9.18
C VAL A 144 -3.81 -18.65 -8.74
N LEU A 145 -2.52 -18.97 -8.93
CA LEU A 145 -1.97 -20.30 -8.67
C LEU A 145 -1.56 -20.53 -7.22
N ASP A 146 -0.90 -19.55 -6.60
CA ASP A 146 -0.27 -19.70 -5.28
C ASP A 146 -1.05 -18.98 -4.16
N LYS A 147 -2.22 -18.39 -4.48
CA LYS A 147 -3.02 -17.57 -3.55
C LYS A 147 -2.22 -16.43 -2.90
N ARG A 148 -1.25 -15.88 -3.63
CA ARG A 148 -0.48 -14.73 -3.15
C ARG A 148 -1.43 -13.56 -2.86
N PRO A 149 -1.38 -12.95 -1.66
CA PRO A 149 -2.26 -11.83 -1.31
C PRO A 149 -2.11 -10.65 -2.27
N LEU A 150 -3.25 -10.18 -2.78
CA LEU A 150 -3.37 -8.91 -3.47
C LEU A 150 -3.49 -7.78 -2.44
N LEU A 151 -2.95 -6.61 -2.77
CA LEU A 151 -3.12 -5.45 -1.89
C LEU A 151 -4.59 -5.00 -1.91
N TRP A 152 -5.17 -4.90 -0.71
CA TRP A 152 -6.54 -4.45 -0.50
C TRP A 152 -6.56 -3.32 0.52
N TRP A 153 -7.63 -2.53 0.49
CA TRP A 153 -7.83 -1.35 1.33
C TRP A 153 -9.27 -1.33 1.84
N LEU A 154 -9.52 -0.54 2.89
CA LEU A 154 -10.87 -0.33 3.40
C LEU A 154 -11.66 0.60 2.48
N PRO A 155 -12.99 0.46 2.40
CA PRO A 155 -13.82 1.51 1.83
C PRO A 155 -13.69 2.80 2.67
N PRO A 156 -14.01 3.98 2.11
CA PRO A 156 -13.83 5.26 2.80
C PRO A 156 -14.48 5.32 4.19
N TRP A 157 -15.69 4.78 4.34
CA TRP A 157 -16.37 4.72 5.64
C TRP A 157 -15.65 3.82 6.64
N GLY A 158 -15.01 2.75 6.18
CA GLY A 158 -14.24 1.83 7.01
C GLY A 158 -12.97 2.48 7.54
N GLU A 159 -12.31 3.30 6.72
CA GLU A 159 -11.16 4.11 7.16
C GLU A 159 -11.56 5.12 8.23
N VAL A 160 -12.70 5.80 8.05
CA VAL A 160 -13.23 6.74 9.05
C VAL A 160 -13.51 6.04 10.36
N LEU A 161 -14.19 4.89 10.34
CA LEU A 161 -14.44 4.11 11.57
C LEU A 161 -13.14 3.66 12.23
N TRP A 162 -12.16 3.23 11.44
CA TRP A 162 -10.86 2.82 11.96
C TRP A 162 -10.16 4.00 12.68
N ILE A 163 -10.07 5.16 12.03
CA ILE A 163 -9.43 6.37 12.60
C ILE A 163 -10.20 6.86 13.83
N ALA A 164 -11.53 6.89 13.76
CA ALA A 164 -12.39 7.31 14.86
C ALA A 164 -12.21 6.41 16.09
N SER A 165 -12.06 5.09 15.91
CA SER A 165 -11.82 4.18 17.03
C SER A 165 -10.54 4.52 17.79
N TRP A 166 -9.46 4.89 17.09
CA TRP A 166 -8.20 5.31 17.72
C TRP A 166 -8.28 6.69 18.38
N SER A 167 -9.14 7.59 17.89
CA SER A 167 -9.47 8.84 18.60
C SER A 167 -10.19 8.55 19.93
N VAL A 168 -11.19 7.66 19.93
CA VAL A 168 -11.91 7.24 21.14
C VAL A 168 -10.95 6.60 22.15
N VAL A 169 -10.05 5.72 21.69
CA VAL A 169 -9.00 5.14 22.55
C VAL A 169 -8.15 6.23 23.20
N GLY A 170 -7.69 7.23 22.43
CA GLY A 170 -6.92 8.36 22.98
C GLY A 170 -7.68 9.11 24.08
N GLY A 171 -8.97 9.38 23.87
CA GLY A 171 -9.82 10.01 24.88
C GLY A 171 -10.02 9.16 26.14
N LEU A 172 -10.26 7.86 25.98
CA LEU A 172 -10.42 6.92 27.09
C LEU A 172 -9.14 6.79 27.94
N LEU A 173 -7.97 6.84 27.31
CA LEU A 173 -6.69 6.80 28.02
C LEU A 173 -6.53 8.00 28.96
N VAL A 174 -6.84 9.21 28.52
CA VAL A 174 -6.78 10.41 29.37
C VAL A 174 -7.81 10.35 30.49
N TRP A 175 -9.02 9.89 30.19
CA TRP A 175 -10.07 9.76 31.21
C TRP A 175 -9.70 8.76 32.31
N ARG A 176 -9.03 7.65 31.94
CA ARG A 176 -8.67 6.59 32.89
C ARG A 176 -7.37 6.87 33.64
N LEU A 177 -6.43 7.58 33.03
CA LEU A 177 -5.08 7.82 33.53
C LEU A 177 -4.88 9.30 33.85
N HIS A 178 -4.94 9.64 35.14
CA HIS A 178 -4.76 11.01 35.62
C HIS A 178 -3.30 11.47 35.68
N SER A 179 -2.35 10.54 35.61
CA SER A 179 -0.92 10.85 35.71
C SER A 179 -0.27 10.96 34.32
N PRO A 180 0.43 12.08 34.01
CA PRO A 180 1.04 12.31 32.70
C PRO A 180 2.06 11.23 32.28
N SER A 181 2.81 10.65 33.22
CA SER A 181 3.80 9.61 32.92
C SER A 181 3.14 8.31 32.48
N TYR A 182 2.11 7.87 33.20
CA TYR A 182 1.34 6.68 32.81
C TYR A 182 0.59 6.88 31.50
N LEU A 183 0.08 8.09 31.24
CA LEU A 183 -0.54 8.43 29.95
C LEU A 183 0.46 8.33 28.79
N GLY A 184 1.67 8.86 28.95
CA GLY A 184 2.72 8.77 27.94
C GLY A 184 3.09 7.32 27.60
N ILE A 185 3.22 6.47 28.62
CA ILE A 185 3.46 5.03 28.44
C ILE A 185 2.28 4.37 27.70
N ALA A 186 1.04 4.68 28.08
CA ALA A 186 -0.15 4.09 27.45
C ALA A 186 -0.30 4.50 25.98
N VAL A 187 -0.02 5.77 25.65
CA VAL A 187 0.00 6.27 24.27
C VAL A 187 1.07 5.53 23.45
N PHE A 188 2.27 5.36 24.00
CA PHE A 188 3.35 4.62 23.34
C PHE A 188 2.95 3.17 23.07
N VAL A 189 2.43 2.46 24.07
CA VAL A 189 1.91 1.09 23.93
C VAL A 189 0.80 1.03 22.87
N GLY A 190 -0.10 2.00 22.86
CA GLY A 190 -1.18 2.11 21.86
C GLY A 190 -0.63 2.23 20.43
N ILE A 191 0.37 3.09 20.21
CA ILE A 191 1.03 3.24 18.90
C ILE A 191 1.78 1.97 18.51
N SER A 192 2.47 1.31 19.45
CA SER A 192 3.15 0.04 19.19
C SER A 192 2.16 -1.06 18.80
N LEU A 193 1.02 -1.16 19.50
CA LEU A 193 -0.05 -2.10 19.16
C LEU A 193 -0.65 -1.81 17.79
N LEU A 194 -0.99 -0.54 17.52
CA LEU A 194 -1.49 -0.10 16.22
C LEU A 194 -0.51 -0.45 15.10
N SER A 195 0.79 -0.20 15.30
CA SER A 195 1.84 -0.55 14.36
C SER A 195 1.88 -2.06 14.09
N GLY A 196 1.84 -2.88 15.14
CA GLY A 196 1.79 -4.33 15.03
C GLY A 196 0.58 -4.83 14.25
N VAL A 197 -0.61 -4.28 14.50
CA VAL A 197 -1.85 -4.64 13.79
C VAL A 197 -1.77 -4.23 12.32
N CYS A 198 -1.38 -2.99 12.02
CA CYS A 198 -1.20 -2.52 10.65
C CYS A 198 -0.16 -3.34 9.89
N TYR A 199 0.94 -3.70 10.53
CA TYR A 199 1.97 -4.55 9.93
C TYR A 199 1.47 -5.97 9.66
N GLY A 200 0.78 -6.59 10.63
CA GLY A 200 0.18 -7.91 10.46
C GLY A 200 -0.83 -7.96 9.30
N LEU A 201 -1.68 -6.94 9.19
CA LEU A 201 -2.59 -6.81 8.06
C LEU A 201 -1.84 -6.62 6.74
N LEU A 202 -0.77 -5.82 6.71
CA LEU A 202 0.04 -5.60 5.51
C LEU A 202 0.66 -6.90 4.99
N LEU A 203 1.10 -7.80 5.88
CA LEU A 203 1.60 -9.13 5.49
C LEU A 203 0.52 -9.98 4.80
N GLN A 204 -0.75 -9.73 5.09
CA GLN A 204 -1.92 -10.34 4.46
C GLN A 204 -2.47 -9.50 3.27
N GLY A 205 -1.72 -8.48 2.83
CA GLY A 205 -2.12 -7.58 1.75
C GLY A 205 -2.98 -6.39 2.18
N GLY A 206 -3.33 -6.25 3.45
CA GLY A 206 -4.16 -5.17 3.96
C GLY A 206 -3.39 -3.87 4.18
N TRP A 207 -3.67 -2.86 3.38
CA TRP A 207 -3.11 -1.52 3.54
C TRP A 207 -4.10 -0.61 4.28
N ILE A 208 -3.88 -0.46 5.59
CA ILE A 208 -4.75 0.26 6.53
C ILE A 208 -4.10 1.59 6.97
N PRO A 209 -4.86 2.66 7.25
CA PRO A 209 -4.32 3.98 7.57
C PRO A 209 -3.66 4.05 8.96
N PHE A 210 -2.37 3.70 9.03
CA PHE A 210 -1.55 3.80 10.25
C PHE A 210 -1.37 5.27 10.69
N ILE A 211 -0.85 6.13 9.81
CA ILE A 211 -0.47 7.51 10.16
C ILE A 211 -1.67 8.32 10.67
N PRO A 212 -2.83 8.35 9.98
CA PRO A 212 -3.99 9.10 10.46
C PRO A 212 -4.50 8.59 11.82
N SER A 213 -4.46 7.28 12.06
CA SER A 213 -4.90 6.67 13.31
C SER A 213 -3.96 7.00 14.48
N ALA A 214 -2.65 6.96 14.25
CA ALA A 214 -1.66 7.36 15.24
C ALA A 214 -1.79 8.84 15.60
N LEU A 215 -1.98 9.71 14.58
CA LEU A 215 -2.25 11.13 14.80
C LEU A 215 -3.55 11.36 15.57
N ALA A 216 -4.63 10.64 15.23
CA ALA A 216 -5.90 10.75 15.94
C ALA A 216 -5.76 10.40 17.43
N LEU A 217 -5.04 9.33 17.76
CA LEU A 217 -4.75 8.94 19.14
C LEU A 217 -3.96 10.03 19.88
N VAL A 218 -2.85 10.50 19.28
CA VAL A 218 -1.97 11.50 19.92
C VAL A 218 -2.67 12.85 20.07
N ALA A 219 -3.33 13.33 19.01
CA ALA A 219 -4.00 14.62 18.99
C ALA A 219 -5.18 14.65 19.97
N THR A 220 -6.00 13.60 20.02
CA THR A 220 -7.12 13.53 20.97
C THR A 220 -6.62 13.50 22.41
N SER A 221 -5.60 12.68 22.68
CA SER A 221 -4.99 12.61 24.03
C SER A 221 -4.40 13.96 24.45
N GLY A 222 -3.62 14.60 23.57
CA GLY A 222 -3.00 15.89 23.84
C GLY A 222 -4.02 17.01 24.03
N ALA A 223 -5.04 17.08 23.18
CA ALA A 223 -6.09 18.10 23.27
C ALA A 223 -6.85 18.03 24.61
N ILE A 224 -7.20 16.82 25.06
CA ILE A 224 -7.91 16.65 26.33
C ILE A 224 -7.01 17.03 27.51
N VAL A 225 -5.75 16.64 27.51
CA VAL A 225 -4.78 17.03 28.56
C VAL A 225 -4.63 18.55 28.64
N VAL A 226 -4.46 19.23 27.50
CA VAL A 226 -4.38 20.70 27.47
C VAL A 226 -5.66 21.31 28.03
N SER A 227 -6.83 20.83 27.60
CA SER A 227 -8.11 21.34 28.09
C SER A 227 -8.31 21.14 29.60
N SER A 228 -7.85 20.02 30.16
CA SER A 228 -7.98 19.72 31.59
C SER A 228 -7.00 20.56 32.42
N MET A 229 -5.79 20.83 31.91
CA MET A 229 -4.84 21.74 32.53
C MET A 229 -5.36 23.18 32.54
N PHE A 230 -5.91 23.67 31.42
CA PHE A 230 -6.52 25.00 31.36
C PHE A 230 -7.68 25.13 32.35
N LYS A 231 -8.60 24.15 32.39
CA LYS A 231 -9.71 24.13 33.33
C LYS A 231 -9.24 24.14 34.80
N SER A 232 -8.20 23.36 35.10
CA SER A 232 -7.59 23.32 36.43
C SER A 232 -6.97 24.67 36.83
N ASN A 233 -6.25 25.32 35.91
CA ASN A 233 -5.65 26.64 36.14
C ASN A 233 -6.69 27.74 36.36
N VAL A 234 -7.76 27.76 35.55
CA VAL A 234 -8.88 28.72 35.71
C VAL A 234 -9.55 28.52 37.07
N ASN A 235 -9.93 27.29 37.41
CA ASN A 235 -10.54 26.98 38.70
C ASN A 235 -9.65 27.39 39.88
N ARG A 236 -8.33 27.20 39.77
CA ARG A 236 -7.37 27.61 40.80
C ARG A 236 -7.32 29.13 40.96
N HIS A 237 -7.34 29.88 39.86
CA HIS A 237 -7.35 31.35 39.89
C HIS A 237 -8.64 31.89 40.52
N ASP A 238 -9.81 31.35 40.14
CA ASP A 238 -11.10 31.75 40.70
C ASP A 238 -11.18 31.46 42.20
N SER A 239 -10.69 30.29 42.63
CA SER A 239 -10.64 29.95 44.05
C SER A 239 -9.73 30.89 44.85
N PHE A 240 -8.59 31.30 44.30
CA PHE A 240 -7.68 32.25 44.95
C PHE A 240 -8.33 33.63 45.11
N LEU A 241 -8.99 34.14 44.06
CA LEU A 241 -9.72 35.42 44.12
C LEU A 241 -10.85 35.39 45.15
N TYR A 242 -11.57 34.27 45.26
CA TYR A 242 -12.61 34.08 46.26
C TYR A 242 -12.06 34.14 47.68
N TYR A 243 -10.95 33.44 47.95
CA TYR A 243 -10.27 33.47 49.27
C TYR A 243 -9.74 34.86 49.63
N GLN A 244 -9.18 35.60 48.67
CA GLN A 244 -8.69 36.96 48.92
C GLN A 244 -9.85 37.89 49.28
N LYS A 245 -10.96 37.81 48.55
CA LYS A 245 -12.17 38.61 48.83
C LYS A 245 -12.78 38.31 50.20
N SER A 246 -12.71 37.08 50.69
CA SER A 246 -13.23 36.72 52.02
C SER A 246 -12.32 37.16 53.18
N LEU A 247 -11.06 37.49 52.91
CA LEU A 247 -10.13 38.01 53.92
C LEU A 247 -10.23 39.53 54.07
N ASP A 248 -10.73 40.22 53.03
CA ASP A 248 -10.89 41.68 53.00
C ASP A 248 -12.25 42.17 53.56
N THR A 249 -13.14 41.26 53.96
CA THR A 249 -14.46 41.54 54.59
C THR A 249 -14.49 41.12 56.05
#